data_AF-A0A559T4W6-F1
#
_entry.id   AF-A0A559T4W6-F1
#
_cell.length_a   1.000
_cell.length_b   1.000
_cell.length_c   1.000
_cell.angle_alpha   90.00
_cell.angle_beta   90.00
_cell.angle_gamma   90.00
#
_symmetry.space_group_name_H-M   'P 1'
#
loop_
_entity.id
_entity.type
_entity.pdbx_description
1 polymer ?
#
loop_
_entity_poly.entity_id
_entity_poly.type
_entity_poly.pdbx_seq_one_letter_code
_entity_poly.pdbx_strand_id
1 'polypeptide(L)'
;MDGASKLVNIPYRFMFISLIPIFLFSIVIPEVPNSEFYISLDQFLDSFALGMVGFTSELFPFTAKVISNYVVVAIPFLSVYVMVIVGKEAVIKSKSGIKNTFSTLYLCMTTIGFILLTALIIYMSYFSVTDLSQHNRMYRIFGSQPFFFAIFSAIWMLALYLIIVMNFIYFIVIPYIILVKKPFVPK
;
A
#
# COMPACT_ATOMS: atom_id res chain seq x y z
N MET A 1 -14.65 -35.11 -6.27
CA MET A 1 -13.43 -34.34 -5.92
C MET A 1 -13.04 -33.60 -7.18
N ASP A 2 -13.14 -32.26 -7.18
CA ASP A 2 -12.40 -31.31 -8.03
C ASP A 2 -13.02 -29.92 -7.86
N GLY A 3 -12.90 -29.42 -6.63
CA GLY A 3 -13.32 -28.06 -6.24
C GLY A 3 -12.11 -27.24 -5.81
N ALA A 4 -10.98 -27.38 -6.49
CA ALA A 4 -9.83 -26.51 -6.24
C ALA A 4 -10.27 -25.08 -6.60
N SER A 5 -10.60 -24.29 -5.59
CA SER A 5 -10.86 -22.87 -5.74
C SER A 5 -9.65 -22.26 -6.44
N LYS A 6 -9.78 -21.94 -7.73
CA LYS A 6 -8.67 -21.32 -8.47
C LYS A 6 -8.29 -20.04 -7.73
N LEU A 7 -7.04 -19.97 -7.26
CA LEU A 7 -6.52 -18.81 -6.53
C LEU A 7 -6.67 -17.57 -7.40
N VAL A 8 -7.06 -16.43 -6.82
CA VAL A 8 -7.09 -15.14 -7.51
C VAL A 8 -5.65 -14.77 -7.88
N ASN A 9 -5.39 -14.49 -9.15
CA ASN A 9 -4.08 -14.11 -9.65
C ASN A 9 -3.82 -12.65 -9.29
N ILE A 10 -2.96 -12.45 -8.31
CA ILE A 10 -2.48 -11.13 -7.95
C ILE A 10 -1.33 -10.78 -8.92
N PRO A 11 -1.31 -9.58 -9.53
CA PRO A 11 -0.29 -9.20 -10.49
C PRO A 11 1.05 -8.88 -9.80
N TYR A 12 1.66 -9.86 -9.12
CA TYR A 12 2.88 -9.71 -8.34
C TYR A 12 4.03 -9.12 -9.16
N ARG A 13 4.18 -9.52 -10.43
CA ARG A 13 5.21 -8.98 -11.32
C ARG A 13 5.13 -7.46 -11.43
N PHE A 14 3.92 -6.92 -11.59
CA PHE A 14 3.70 -5.47 -11.65
C PHE A 14 4.04 -4.81 -10.31
N MET A 15 3.60 -5.40 -9.19
CA MET A 15 3.94 -4.90 -7.86
C MET A 15 5.45 -4.83 -7.65
N PHE A 16 6.19 -5.90 -7.96
CA PHE A 16 7.65 -5.93 -7.82
C PHE A 16 8.36 -4.95 -8.75
N ILE A 17 7.91 -4.81 -10.00
CA ILE A 17 8.46 -3.80 -10.93
C ILE A 17 8.28 -2.39 -10.36
N SER A 18 7.14 -2.11 -9.72
CA SER A 18 6.91 -0.80 -9.10
C SER A 18 7.79 -0.49 -7.89
N LEU A 19 8.50 -1.48 -7.33
CA LEU A 19 9.47 -1.26 -6.25
C LEU A 19 10.83 -0.80 -6.76
N ILE A 20 11.14 -1.01 -8.06
CA ILE A 20 12.45 -0.70 -8.64
C ILE A 20 12.86 0.77 -8.38
N PRO A 21 11.99 1.77 -8.57
CA PRO A 21 12.37 3.17 -8.32
C PRO A 21 12.84 3.44 -6.88
N ILE A 22 12.30 2.73 -5.87
CA ILE A 22 12.71 2.89 -4.46
C ILE A 22 14.20 2.57 -4.30
N PHE A 23 14.66 1.48 -4.92
CA PHE A 23 16.07 1.07 -4.88
C PHE A 23 16.97 1.94 -5.76
N LEU A 24 16.46 2.44 -6.89
CA LEU A 24 17.20 3.39 -7.70
C LEU A 24 17.41 4.71 -6.94
N PHE A 25 16.39 5.21 -6.25
CA PHE A 25 16.52 6.43 -5.45
C PHE A 25 17.51 6.27 -4.31
N SER A 26 17.56 5.12 -3.63
CA SER A 26 18.53 4.93 -2.54
C SER A 26 19.99 4.86 -2.99
N ILE A 27 20.24 4.65 -4.29
CA ILE A 27 21.59 4.62 -4.87
C ILE A 27 21.94 5.98 -5.52
N VAL A 28 20.99 6.60 -6.22
CA VAL A 28 21.25 7.79 -7.05
C VAL A 28 21.05 9.10 -6.29
N ILE A 29 20.08 9.15 -5.37
CA ILE A 29 19.74 10.39 -4.63
C ILE A 29 20.68 10.55 -3.44
N PRO A 30 21.42 11.67 -3.35
CA PRO A 30 22.34 11.91 -2.25
C PRO A 30 21.60 12.12 -0.93
N GLU A 31 22.29 11.91 0.19
CA GLU A 31 21.72 12.07 1.55
C GLU A 31 21.22 13.50 1.80
N VAL A 32 21.92 14.48 1.22
CA VAL A 32 21.59 15.90 1.22
C VAL A 32 21.68 16.48 -0.20
N PRO A 33 20.88 17.50 -0.56
CA PRO A 33 20.93 18.08 -1.90
C PRO A 33 22.30 18.72 -2.19
N ASN A 34 23.03 18.17 -3.15
CA ASN A 34 24.41 18.59 -3.47
C ASN A 34 24.58 19.19 -4.88
N SER A 35 23.49 19.38 -5.63
CA SER A 35 23.48 19.99 -6.96
C SER A 35 22.27 20.92 -7.11
N GLU A 36 22.32 21.86 -8.06
CA GLU A 36 21.18 22.76 -8.35
C GLU A 36 19.90 21.99 -8.67
N PHE A 37 20.02 20.88 -9.42
CA PHE A 37 18.90 20.00 -9.71
C PHE A 37 18.30 19.41 -8.43
N TYR A 38 19.13 18.87 -7.53
CA TYR A 38 18.63 18.28 -6.29
C TYR A 38 18.06 19.29 -5.31
N ILE A 39 18.63 20.50 -5.25
CA ILE A 39 18.06 21.60 -4.44
C ILE A 39 16.68 21.98 -4.99
N SER A 40 16.55 22.12 -6.31
CA SER A 40 15.27 22.43 -6.95
C SER A 40 14.25 21.32 -6.73
N LEU A 41 14.68 20.06 -6.77
CA LEU A 41 13.82 18.90 -6.47
C LEU A 41 13.36 18.91 -5.01
N ASP A 42 14.24 19.18 -4.05
CA ASP A 42 13.88 19.27 -2.63
C ASP A 42 12.84 20.36 -2.37
N GLN A 43 13.05 21.55 -2.96
CA GLN A 43 12.09 22.66 -2.90
C GLN A 43 10.76 22.32 -3.57
N PHE A 44 10.79 21.60 -4.70
CA PHE A 44 9.59 21.12 -5.36
C PHE A 44 8.81 20.16 -4.46
N LEU A 45 9.49 19.23 -3.79
CA LEU A 45 8.84 18.30 -2.88
C LEU A 45 8.17 19.02 -1.72
N ASP A 46 8.81 20.05 -1.16
CA ASP A 46 8.26 20.83 -0.05
C ASP A 46 7.12 21.77 -0.46
N SER A 47 7.18 22.33 -1.67
CA SER A 47 6.23 23.36 -2.11
C SER A 47 5.02 22.80 -2.89
N PHE A 48 5.22 21.70 -3.61
CA PHE A 48 4.22 21.17 -4.55
C PHE A 48 3.90 19.69 -4.36
N ALA A 49 4.72 18.93 -3.64
CA ALA A 49 4.40 17.56 -3.26
C ALA A 49 3.93 17.49 -1.80
N LEU A 50 4.27 16.40 -1.08
CA LEU A 50 3.86 16.20 0.29
C LEU A 50 4.91 16.66 1.31
N GLY A 51 6.06 17.20 0.86
CA GLY A 51 7.17 17.54 1.74
C GLY A 51 7.68 16.32 2.50
N MET A 52 7.97 16.47 3.78
CA MET A 52 8.34 15.35 4.65
C MET A 52 7.09 14.65 5.19
N VAL A 53 6.82 13.42 4.73
CA VAL A 53 5.68 12.60 5.16
C VAL A 53 6.07 11.13 5.30
N GLY A 54 5.29 10.39 6.07
CA GLY A 54 5.45 8.95 6.21
C GLY A 54 6.66 8.61 7.07
N PHE A 55 7.48 7.69 6.58
CA PHE A 55 8.72 7.30 7.25
C PHE A 55 9.87 8.16 6.75
N THR A 56 10.77 8.55 7.65
CA THR A 56 11.93 9.37 7.31
C THR A 56 13.19 8.88 8.04
N SER A 57 14.33 9.50 7.73
CA SER A 57 15.58 9.35 8.48
C SER A 57 16.33 10.68 8.51
N GLU A 58 16.72 11.13 9.70
CA GLU A 58 17.59 12.30 9.88
C GLU A 58 19.00 12.12 9.31
N LEU A 59 19.46 10.88 9.12
CA LEU A 59 20.79 10.60 8.58
C LEU A 59 20.89 10.85 7.06
N PHE A 60 19.77 10.74 6.34
CA PHE A 60 19.70 10.95 4.89
C PHE A 60 18.35 11.58 4.51
N PRO A 61 18.07 12.80 5.02
CA PRO A 61 16.75 13.40 4.99
C PRO A 61 16.23 13.60 3.57
N PHE A 62 17.09 13.93 2.61
CA PHE A 62 16.69 14.14 1.23
C PHE A 62 16.31 12.84 0.52
N THR A 63 17.17 11.81 0.62
CA THR A 63 16.88 10.47 0.06
C THR A 63 15.58 9.90 0.64
N ALA A 64 15.39 10.01 1.96
CA ALA A 64 14.18 9.54 2.62
C ALA A 64 12.93 10.30 2.14
N LYS A 65 13.02 11.63 2.00
CA LYS A 65 11.93 12.49 1.49
C LYS A 65 11.51 12.07 0.07
N VAL A 66 12.47 11.85 -0.84
CA VAL A 66 12.19 11.43 -2.22
C VAL A 66 11.49 10.07 -2.25
N ILE A 67 12.02 9.08 -1.51
CA ILE A 67 11.46 7.72 -1.48
C ILE A 67 10.05 7.72 -0.89
N SER A 68 9.82 8.42 0.22
CA SER A 68 8.52 8.46 0.86
C SER A 68 7.47 9.16 0.00
N ASN A 69 7.81 10.27 -0.66
CA ASN A 69 6.92 10.90 -1.63
C ASN A 69 6.59 9.96 -2.80
N TYR A 70 7.59 9.24 -3.34
CA TYR A 70 7.33 8.25 -4.38
C TYR A 70 6.33 7.19 -3.92
N VAL A 71 6.54 6.58 -2.75
CA VAL A 71 5.66 5.52 -2.24
C VAL A 71 4.22 6.05 -2.08
N VAL A 72 4.08 7.20 -1.44
CA VAL A 72 2.77 7.78 -1.09
C VAL A 72 2.03 8.28 -2.33
N VAL A 73 2.73 8.83 -3.33
CA VAL A 73 2.11 9.28 -4.58
C VAL A 73 1.86 8.12 -5.53
N ALA A 74 2.77 7.15 -5.64
CA ALA A 74 2.64 6.08 -6.62
C ALA A 74 1.55 5.06 -6.21
N ILE A 75 1.39 4.78 -4.91
CA ILE A 75 0.51 3.71 -4.46
C ILE A 75 -0.96 3.88 -4.89
N PRO A 76 -1.61 5.06 -4.83
CA PRO A 76 -3.01 5.21 -5.23
C PRO A 76 -3.18 4.93 -6.73
N PHE A 77 -2.26 5.41 -7.57
CA PHE A 77 -2.34 5.18 -9.02
C PHE A 77 -2.09 3.72 -9.40
N LEU A 78 -1.02 3.12 -8.86
CA LEU A 78 -0.63 1.76 -9.22
C LEU A 78 -1.62 0.72 -8.65
N SER A 79 -2.19 0.99 -7.48
CA SER A 79 -3.18 0.09 -6.88
C SER A 79 -4.49 0.01 -7.66
N VAL A 80 -4.88 1.05 -8.42
CA VAL A 80 -6.06 0.98 -9.31
C VAL A 80 -5.92 -0.16 -10.32
N TYR A 81 -4.76 -0.29 -10.95
CA TYR A 81 -4.50 -1.38 -11.90
C TYR A 81 -4.64 -2.75 -11.21
N VAL A 82 -4.05 -2.90 -10.02
CA VAL A 82 -4.15 -4.13 -9.23
C VAL A 82 -5.60 -4.44 -8.87
N MET A 83 -6.35 -3.45 -8.39
CA MET A 83 -7.76 -3.60 -8.03
C MET A 83 -8.61 -4.06 -9.21
N VAL A 84 -8.39 -3.52 -10.42
CA VAL A 84 -9.12 -3.94 -11.62
C VAL A 84 -8.88 -5.40 -11.96
N ILE A 85 -7.62 -5.86 -11.93
CA ILE A 85 -7.27 -7.25 -12.24
C ILE A 85 -7.86 -8.20 -11.18
N VAL A 86 -7.63 -7.90 -9.90
CA VAL A 86 -8.11 -8.71 -8.78
C VAL A 86 -9.65 -8.75 -8.74
N GLY A 87 -10.31 -7.61 -8.97
CA GLY A 87 -11.77 -7.52 -9.01
C GLY A 87 -12.40 -8.35 -10.11
N LYS A 88 -11.88 -8.24 -11.34
CA LYS A 88 -12.34 -9.05 -12.47
C LYS A 88 -12.23 -10.54 -12.16
N GLU A 89 -11.09 -10.98 -11.65
CA GLU A 89 -10.87 -12.39 -11.31
C GLU A 89 -11.75 -12.88 -10.17
N ALA A 90 -11.86 -12.10 -9.09
CA ALA A 90 -12.69 -12.45 -7.94
C ALA A 90 -14.17 -12.60 -8.34
N VAL A 91 -14.70 -11.70 -9.18
CA VAL A 91 -16.08 -11.78 -9.68
C VAL A 91 -16.28 -12.99 -10.61
N ILE A 92 -15.31 -13.33 -11.47
CA ILE A 92 -15.40 -14.49 -12.37
C ILE A 92 -15.42 -15.79 -11.56
N LYS A 93 -14.53 -15.89 -10.56
CA LYS A 93 -14.33 -17.12 -9.77
C LYS A 93 -15.39 -17.32 -8.68
N SER A 94 -16.10 -16.26 -8.27
CA SER A 94 -17.22 -16.37 -7.30
C SER A 94 -18.46 -17.10 -7.83
N LYS A 95 -18.47 -17.54 -9.10
CA LYS A 95 -19.60 -18.27 -9.70
C LYS A 95 -19.94 -19.58 -8.98
N SER A 96 -19.08 -20.09 -8.08
CA SER A 96 -19.32 -21.31 -7.30
C SER A 96 -20.19 -21.13 -6.04
N GLY A 97 -20.79 -19.95 -5.82
CA GLY A 97 -21.64 -19.69 -4.66
C GLY A 97 -20.82 -19.48 -3.38
N ILE A 98 -20.93 -18.29 -2.79
CA ILE A 98 -20.34 -18.02 -1.48
C ILE A 98 -21.29 -18.65 -0.45
N LYS A 99 -20.86 -19.73 0.21
CA LYS A 99 -21.53 -20.20 1.42
C LYS A 99 -21.41 -19.10 2.47
N ASN A 100 -22.56 -18.64 2.97
CA ASN A 100 -22.64 -17.55 3.93
C ASN A 100 -22.21 -18.09 5.31
N THR A 101 -20.90 -18.26 5.51
CA THR A 101 -20.34 -18.93 6.69
C THR A 101 -20.20 -17.99 7.88
N PHE A 102 -20.18 -16.67 7.66
CA PHE A 102 -19.90 -15.69 8.71
C PHE A 102 -21.18 -15.08 9.31
N SER A 103 -21.22 -15.01 10.64
CA SER A 103 -22.26 -14.27 11.37
C SER A 103 -22.22 -12.78 11.01
N THR A 104 -23.39 -12.12 10.92
CA THR A 104 -23.51 -10.68 10.67
C THR A 104 -22.66 -9.85 11.63
N LEU A 105 -22.59 -10.25 12.91
CA LEU A 105 -21.75 -9.57 13.91
C LEU A 105 -20.26 -9.63 13.54
N TYR A 106 -19.78 -10.77 13.05
CA TYR A 106 -18.39 -10.95 12.63
C TYR A 106 -18.07 -10.09 11.40
N LEU A 107 -18.99 -10.00 10.43
CA LEU A 107 -18.86 -9.12 9.28
C LEU A 107 -18.79 -7.65 9.70
N CYS A 108 -19.65 -7.19 10.62
CA CYS A 108 -19.60 -5.82 11.12
C CYS A 108 -18.29 -5.51 11.85
N MET A 109 -17.85 -6.40 12.75
CA MET A 109 -16.61 -6.20 13.51
C MET A 109 -15.37 -6.16 12.60
N THR A 110 -15.28 -7.09 11.65
CA THR A 110 -14.18 -7.11 10.68
C THR A 110 -14.18 -5.86 9.80
N THR A 111 -15.35 -5.39 9.36
CA THR A 111 -15.49 -4.16 8.57
C THR A 111 -14.99 -2.94 9.34
N ILE A 112 -15.45 -2.76 10.59
CA ILE A 112 -14.99 -1.65 11.45
C ILE A 112 -13.47 -1.74 11.66
N GLY A 113 -12.94 -2.93 11.94
CA GLY A 113 -11.51 -3.16 12.09
C GLY A 113 -10.70 -2.74 10.85
N PHE A 114 -11.17 -3.09 9.65
CA PHE A 114 -10.53 -2.68 8.39
C PHE A 114 -10.58 -1.17 8.17
N ILE A 115 -11.70 -0.50 8.50
CA ILE A 115 -11.81 0.97 8.40
C ILE A 115 -10.78 1.62 9.32
N LEU A 116 -10.72 1.19 10.59
CA LEU A 116 -9.78 1.74 11.57
C LEU A 116 -8.32 1.51 11.15
N LEU A 117 -7.99 0.30 10.68
CA LEU A 117 -6.65 -0.02 10.17
C LEU A 117 -6.28 0.87 8.98
N THR A 118 -7.22 1.07 8.05
CA THR A 118 -7.00 1.91 6.87
C THR A 118 -6.80 3.38 7.26
N ALA A 119 -7.62 3.89 8.18
CA ALA A 119 -7.50 5.25 8.70
C ALA A 119 -6.14 5.46 9.38
N LEU A 120 -5.70 4.51 10.21
CA LEU A 120 -4.39 4.56 10.86
C LEU A 120 -3.25 4.62 9.84
N ILE A 121 -3.34 3.84 8.77
CA ILE A 121 -2.28 3.75 7.75
C ILE A 121 -2.24 4.98 6.86
N ILE A 122 -3.41 5.54 6.51
CA ILE A 122 -3.49 6.84 5.85
C ILE A 122 -2.88 7.92 6.74
N TYR A 123 -3.22 7.94 8.04
CA TYR A 123 -2.64 8.87 8.99
C TYR A 123 -1.11 8.75 9.03
N MET A 124 -0.58 7.53 9.20
CA MET A 124 0.86 7.29 9.25
C MET A 124 1.57 7.65 7.94
N SER A 125 0.94 7.47 6.78
CA SER A 125 1.59 7.70 5.48
C SER A 125 1.52 9.14 4.99
N TYR A 126 0.46 9.88 5.33
CA TYR A 126 0.18 11.20 4.76
C TYR A 126 0.19 12.35 5.78
N PHE A 127 -0.09 12.06 7.06
CA PHE A 127 -0.32 13.09 8.09
C PHE A 127 0.67 13.03 9.26
N SER A 128 1.56 12.05 9.27
CA SER A 128 2.56 11.86 10.31
C SER A 128 3.95 11.74 9.69
N VAL A 129 4.95 12.14 10.46
CA VAL A 129 6.36 11.93 10.17
C VAL A 129 6.93 11.01 11.24
N THR A 130 7.49 9.88 10.81
CA THR A 130 8.08 8.88 11.71
C THR A 130 9.54 8.69 11.33
N ASP A 131 10.44 9.25 12.14
CA ASP A 131 11.88 9.07 11.94
C ASP A 131 12.34 7.71 12.45
N LEU A 132 12.78 6.86 11.51
CA LEU A 132 13.28 5.51 11.82
C LEU A 132 14.66 5.53 12.49
N SER A 133 15.44 6.60 12.35
CA SER A 133 16.79 6.72 12.90
C SER A 133 16.80 6.99 14.42
N GLN A 134 15.76 7.64 14.94
CA GLN A 134 15.63 7.97 16.37
C GLN A 134 14.92 6.89 17.22
N HIS A 135 14.29 5.89 16.59
CA HIS A 135 13.49 4.89 17.30
C HIS A 135 14.32 3.79 17.99
N ASN A 136 13.63 2.93 18.76
CA ASN A 136 14.18 1.75 19.45
C ASN A 136 15.16 0.95 18.57
N ARG A 137 16.15 0.30 19.22
CA ARG A 137 17.32 -0.34 18.61
C ARG A 137 17.02 -1.24 17.39
N MET A 138 15.84 -1.88 17.33
CA MET A 138 15.43 -2.71 16.19
C MET A 138 15.05 -1.91 14.94
N TYR A 139 14.26 -0.84 15.06
CA TYR A 139 13.80 -0.05 13.91
C TYR A 139 14.90 0.86 13.35
N ARG A 140 15.87 1.21 14.20
CA ARG A 140 17.04 2.01 13.82
C ARG A 140 17.84 1.42 12.67
N ILE A 141 17.82 0.10 12.48
CA ILE A 141 18.53 -0.56 11.37
C ILE A 141 17.98 -0.09 10.02
N PHE A 142 16.67 0.15 9.93
CA PHE A 142 16.05 0.65 8.69
C PHE A 142 16.28 2.14 8.46
N GLY A 143 16.58 2.90 9.51
CA GLY A 143 16.93 4.33 9.44
C GLY A 143 18.43 4.60 9.34
N SER A 144 19.30 3.59 9.44
CA SER A 144 20.76 3.80 9.54
C SER A 144 21.50 3.93 8.21
N GLN A 145 20.94 3.35 7.14
CA GLN A 145 21.54 3.34 5.80
C GLN A 145 20.44 3.47 4.74
N PRO A 146 20.68 4.22 3.63
CA PRO A 146 19.70 4.39 2.56
C PRO A 146 19.19 3.07 1.96
N PHE A 147 20.05 2.06 1.85
CA PHE A 147 19.67 0.76 1.32
C PHE A 147 18.66 0.00 2.21
N PHE A 148 18.86 0.00 3.53
CA PHE A 148 17.90 -0.62 4.46
C PHE A 148 16.59 0.15 4.50
N PHE A 149 16.65 1.47 4.39
CA PHE A 149 15.46 2.31 4.26
C PHE A 149 14.67 1.97 3.00
N ALA A 150 15.34 1.71 1.88
CA ALA A 150 14.71 1.25 0.64
C ALA A 150 13.98 -0.09 0.81
N ILE A 151 14.60 -1.06 1.50
CA ILE A 151 13.96 -2.35 1.82
C ILE A 151 12.70 -2.11 2.65
N PHE A 152 12.79 -1.30 3.71
CA PHE A 152 11.66 -0.98 4.56
C PHE A 152 10.53 -0.30 3.76
N SER A 153 10.88 0.70 2.95
CA SER A 153 9.92 1.43 2.11
C SER A 153 9.25 0.53 1.07
N ALA A 154 9.98 -0.44 0.52
CA ALA A 154 9.44 -1.43 -0.40
C ALA A 154 8.45 -2.39 0.31
N ILE A 155 8.79 -2.86 1.51
CA ILE A 155 7.87 -3.66 2.35
C ILE A 155 6.62 -2.84 2.70
N TRP A 156 6.80 -1.56 3.04
CA TRP A 156 5.69 -0.65 3.31
C TRP A 156 4.78 -0.49 2.10
N MET A 157 5.34 -0.24 0.91
CA MET A 157 4.58 -0.13 -0.33
C MET A 157 3.81 -1.43 -0.65
N LEU A 158 4.42 -2.60 -0.45
CA LEU A 158 3.74 -3.89 -0.58
C LEU A 158 2.59 -4.07 0.43
N ALA A 159 2.78 -3.65 1.68
CA ALA A 159 1.72 -3.66 2.68
C ALA A 159 0.54 -2.77 2.25
N LEU A 160 0.82 -1.56 1.75
CA LEU A 160 -0.21 -0.66 1.24
C LEU A 160 -0.99 -1.26 0.07
N TYR A 161 -0.32 -1.92 -0.89
CA TYR A 161 -1.00 -2.67 -1.95
C TYR A 161 -1.99 -3.69 -1.38
N LEU A 162 -1.55 -4.49 -0.42
CA LEU A 162 -2.37 -5.54 0.18
C LEU A 162 -3.60 -4.95 0.89
N ILE A 163 -3.41 -3.89 1.68
CA ILE A 163 -4.51 -3.23 2.39
C ILE A 163 -5.53 -2.65 1.42
N ILE A 164 -5.08 -1.97 0.37
CA ILE A 164 -5.97 -1.40 -0.65
C ILE A 164 -6.76 -2.52 -1.35
N VAL A 165 -6.10 -3.61 -1.74
CA VAL A 165 -6.76 -4.76 -2.37
C VAL A 165 -7.77 -5.42 -1.43
N MET A 166 -7.42 -5.62 -0.15
CA MET A 166 -8.33 -6.17 0.84
C MET A 166 -9.55 -5.26 1.00
N ASN A 167 -9.36 -3.96 1.16
CA ASN A 167 -10.45 -3.00 1.24
C ASN A 167 -11.35 -3.05 0.00
N PHE A 168 -10.76 -3.07 -1.20
CA PHE A 168 -11.52 -3.19 -2.43
C PHE A 168 -12.36 -4.48 -2.48
N ILE A 169 -11.79 -5.61 -2.05
CA ILE A 169 -12.52 -6.88 -2.01
C ILE A 169 -13.67 -6.81 -1.00
N TYR A 170 -13.41 -6.33 0.22
CA TYR A 170 -14.38 -6.29 1.31
C TYR A 170 -15.52 -5.29 1.07
N PHE A 171 -15.21 -4.09 0.57
CA PHE A 171 -16.19 -3.01 0.43
C PHE A 171 -16.89 -2.99 -0.93
N ILE A 172 -16.28 -3.55 -1.98
CA ILE A 172 -16.83 -3.46 -3.34
C ILE A 172 -17.15 -4.85 -3.89
N VAL A 173 -16.18 -5.76 -3.94
CA VAL A 173 -16.35 -7.05 -4.62
C VAL A 173 -17.34 -7.96 -3.89
N ILE A 174 -17.19 -8.14 -2.58
CA ILE A 174 -18.07 -9.02 -1.79
C ILE A 174 -19.52 -8.49 -1.81
N PRO A 175 -19.79 -7.20 -1.51
CA PRO A 175 -21.14 -6.65 -1.60
C PRO A 175 -21.75 -6.78 -2.99
N TYR A 176 -20.97 -6.51 -4.05
CA TYR A 176 -21.43 -6.69 -5.44
C TYR A 176 -21.86 -8.13 -5.72
N ILE A 177 -21.07 -9.12 -5.30
CA ILE A 177 -21.42 -10.54 -5.47
C ILE A 177 -22.68 -10.90 -4.68
N ILE A 178 -22.84 -10.41 -3.44
CA ILE A 178 -24.00 -10.71 -2.60
C ILE A 178 -25.29 -10.08 -3.16
N LEU A 179 -25.24 -8.80 -3.56
CA LEU A 179 -26.41 -8.03 -3.97
C LEU A 179 -26.85 -8.32 -5.41
N VAL A 180 -25.90 -8.51 -6.33
CA VAL A 180 -26.21 -8.65 -7.77
C VAL A 180 -26.32 -10.11 -8.20
N LYS A 181 -25.59 -11.04 -7.54
CA LYS A 181 -25.57 -12.46 -7.95
C LYS A 181 -26.38 -13.41 -7.07
N LYS A 182 -27.03 -12.96 -5.99
CA LYS A 182 -28.14 -13.73 -5.41
C LYS A 182 -29.40 -13.46 -6.24
N PRO A 183 -30.04 -14.45 -6.88
CA PRO A 183 -31.43 -14.28 -7.24
C PRO A 183 -32.19 -14.02 -5.93
N PHE A 184 -32.92 -12.91 -5.89
CA PHE A 184 -33.92 -12.66 -4.87
C PHE A 184 -34.94 -13.81 -5.00
N VAL A 185 -34.80 -14.86 -4.20
CA VAL A 185 -35.85 -15.86 -4.06
C VAL A 185 -36.71 -15.35 -2.92
N PRO A 186 -37.84 -14.67 -3.19
CA PRO A 186 -38.78 -14.36 -2.13
C PRO A 186 -39.18 -15.68 -1.47
N LYS A 187 -39.10 -15.72 -0.14
CA LYS A 187 -39.71 -16.79 0.66
C LYS A 187 -41.21 -16.59 0.70
#